data_AF-A0A3Q2P7E6-F1
#
_entry.id   AF-A0A3Q2P7E6-F1
#
_cell.length_a   1.000
_cell.length_b   1.000
_cell.length_c   1.000
_cell.angle_alpha   90.00
_cell.angle_beta   90.00
_cell.angle_gamma   90.00
#
_symmetry.space_group_name_H-M   'P 1'
#
loop_
_entity.id
_entity.type
_entity.pdbx_description
1 polymer ?
#
loop_
_entity_poly.entity_id
_entity_poly.type
_entity_poly.pdbx_seq_one_letter_code
_entity_poly.pdbx_strand_id
1 'polypeptide(L)'
;MASHCSLSTLFPIQSQLDNALDDAATQQEKEDLVLSYLKKIDEREDLKIPDFQTLEWLNTEEPLSLSKELAGKVVLLDFFTYCCINCMHIFPDLHQLEKRHSAEVLDNIRSAVLRYDIRHPVVNDNEASLWHHLEVSCWPTLVLLGPCGKLLFSLVGEGHSDRLTLFTDAALRHYRELGQLKSHSVGIKLYRDSLPPSILSFPGKVAVDHRSKNLAIADTGHHRIVVVSPTGQLLHTVGPERGREDGDLSEASFNSPQGVAIKGDTVYVADTENHLIRKVDLAQGRVSTLAGVGSQGTDKEGGAMGPQQPIGSPWDLTLGTANVLWIAMAGTHQIWALFLADGKLPRGNLFAFGDVDGKGVDAKLQHPLGVAWAREQSLLYVADSYNHKQIKVVDPKTKQCTTLAGTGEAGDTLGPQFSATCFNEPGGLCVSGKHLYVADTNNHKIKLLNLDSNTVSLAPLGATKVPTLPKSAARKDLPPVSASEGQTVVMSLTASLPKGAKLTQEAPSCWALSAEAGTCVRWAGSGSEENRNNAYPHKAGFAQPSGLALAAEEPWSCLYVADSESSSVRSLALKDGAVKNVVGGERDPL
;
A
#
# COMPACT_ATOMS: atom_id res chain seq x y z
N MET A 1 -34.74 14.60 -26.24
CA MET A 1 -33.76 13.68 -25.63
C MET A 1 -32.40 14.21 -26.00
N ALA A 2 -31.55 14.52 -25.01
CA ALA A 2 -30.15 14.81 -25.30
C ALA A 2 -29.45 13.49 -25.66
N SER A 3 -28.53 13.52 -26.61
CA SER A 3 -27.58 12.42 -26.81
C SER A 3 -26.67 12.35 -25.60
N HIS A 4 -26.57 11.18 -24.96
CA HIS A 4 -25.53 10.95 -23.96
C HIS A 4 -24.17 10.95 -24.66
N CYS A 5 -23.23 11.74 -24.14
CA CYS A 5 -21.86 11.81 -24.62
C CYS A 5 -20.99 10.90 -23.77
N SER A 6 -20.42 9.86 -24.37
CA SER A 6 -19.60 8.86 -23.69
C SER A 6 -18.49 8.33 -24.60
N LEU A 7 -17.52 7.63 -24.01
CA LEU A 7 -16.35 7.11 -24.70
C LEU A 7 -16.71 6.09 -25.81
N SER A 8 -17.85 5.41 -25.70
CA SER A 8 -18.34 4.50 -26.75
C SER A 8 -18.70 5.21 -28.07
N THR A 9 -18.96 6.52 -28.03
CA THR A 9 -19.16 7.34 -29.25
C THR A 9 -17.84 7.69 -29.93
N LEU A 10 -16.75 7.82 -29.15
CA LEU A 10 -15.41 8.15 -29.63
C LEU A 10 -14.67 6.91 -30.18
N PHE A 11 -14.84 5.76 -29.51
CA PHE A 11 -14.07 4.53 -29.73
C PHE A 11 -14.02 4.04 -31.19
N PRO A 12 -15.13 4.00 -31.97
CA PRO A 12 -15.08 3.55 -33.37
C PRO A 12 -14.31 4.49 -34.30
N ILE A 13 -14.16 5.76 -33.91
CA ILE A 13 -13.41 6.79 -34.66
C ILE A 13 -11.93 6.71 -34.28
N GLN A 14 -11.63 6.64 -32.98
CA GLN A 14 -10.26 6.58 -32.49
C GLN A 14 -9.57 5.27 -32.87
N SER A 15 -10.28 4.13 -32.82
CA SER A 15 -9.72 2.85 -33.27
C SER A 15 -9.26 2.88 -34.75
N GLN A 16 -9.91 3.67 -35.62
CA GLN A 16 -9.44 3.87 -37.00
C GLN A 16 -8.14 4.70 -37.08
N LEU A 17 -7.97 5.67 -36.18
CA LEU A 17 -6.72 6.41 -36.03
C LEU A 17 -5.62 5.50 -35.46
N ASP A 18 -5.90 4.76 -34.39
CA ASP A 18 -4.92 3.89 -33.72
C ASP A 18 -4.34 2.84 -34.69
N ASN A 19 -5.17 2.15 -35.47
CA ASN A 19 -4.70 1.24 -36.52
C ASN A 19 -3.80 1.95 -37.55
N ALA A 20 -4.19 3.15 -38.01
CA ALA A 20 -3.39 3.92 -38.96
C ALA A 20 -2.08 4.47 -38.38
N LEU A 21 -2.02 4.69 -37.06
CA LEU A 21 -0.80 5.09 -36.35
C LEU A 21 0.17 3.93 -36.13
N ASP A 22 -0.32 2.71 -36.04
CA ASP A 22 0.51 1.50 -35.95
C ASP A 22 1.07 1.08 -37.33
N ASP A 23 0.35 1.35 -38.42
CA ASP A 23 0.84 1.21 -39.81
C ASP A 23 1.79 2.35 -40.26
N ALA A 24 1.78 3.52 -39.59
CA ALA A 24 2.53 4.70 -40.03
C ALA A 24 4.06 4.59 -39.78
N ALA A 25 4.84 4.80 -40.84
CA ALA A 25 6.28 4.57 -40.85
C ALA A 25 7.12 5.74 -40.29
N THR A 26 6.60 6.96 -40.32
CA THR A 26 7.32 8.18 -39.89
C THR A 26 6.52 9.00 -38.88
N GLN A 27 7.24 9.80 -38.07
CA GLN A 27 6.63 10.71 -37.09
C GLN A 27 5.73 11.77 -37.76
N GLN A 28 6.11 12.26 -38.95
CA GLN A 28 5.30 13.24 -39.68
C GLN A 28 3.95 12.67 -40.12
N GLU A 29 3.93 11.43 -40.64
CA GLU A 29 2.68 10.75 -41.00
C GLU A 29 1.77 10.57 -39.78
N LYS A 30 2.35 10.24 -38.61
CA LYS A 30 1.59 10.14 -37.34
C LYS A 30 0.98 11.47 -36.93
N GLU A 31 1.73 12.56 -37.01
CA GLU A 31 1.21 13.91 -36.71
C GLU A 31 0.14 14.36 -37.72
N ASP A 32 0.33 14.11 -39.01
CA ASP A 32 -0.63 14.46 -40.07
C ASP A 32 -1.94 13.65 -39.95
N LEU A 33 -1.87 12.38 -39.54
CA LEU A 33 -3.03 11.53 -39.22
C LEU A 33 -3.81 12.09 -38.02
N VAL A 34 -3.13 12.44 -36.91
CA VAL A 34 -3.77 13.02 -35.71
C VAL A 34 -4.40 14.38 -36.02
N LEU A 35 -3.72 15.24 -36.78
CA LEU A 35 -4.29 16.53 -37.23
C LEU A 35 -5.48 16.36 -38.19
N SER A 36 -5.49 15.29 -38.99
CA SER A 36 -6.62 14.93 -39.86
C SER A 36 -7.79 14.29 -39.11
N TYR A 37 -7.53 13.67 -37.95
CA TYR A 37 -8.54 13.19 -37.02
C TYR A 37 -9.17 14.35 -36.23
N LEU A 38 -8.37 15.24 -35.64
CA LEU A 38 -8.84 16.38 -34.84
C LEU A 38 -9.85 17.25 -35.61
N LYS A 39 -9.60 17.52 -36.89
CA LYS A 39 -10.53 18.26 -37.77
C LYS A 39 -11.91 17.60 -37.88
N LYS A 40 -11.98 16.26 -37.93
CA LYS A 40 -13.25 15.49 -37.97
C LYS A 40 -13.96 15.42 -36.62
N ILE A 41 -13.24 15.67 -35.53
CA ILE A 41 -13.78 15.71 -34.16
C ILE A 41 -14.30 17.13 -33.84
N ASP A 42 -13.64 18.19 -34.28
CA ASP A 42 -14.07 19.57 -34.01
C ASP A 42 -15.40 19.90 -34.71
N GLU A 43 -15.69 19.26 -35.85
CA GLU A 43 -16.98 19.30 -36.57
C GLU A 43 -18.16 18.68 -35.79
N ARG A 44 -17.91 17.94 -34.70
CA ARG A 44 -18.95 17.24 -33.91
C ARG A 44 -19.39 18.00 -32.68
N GLU A 45 -20.70 18.05 -32.44
CA GLU A 45 -21.29 18.60 -31.21
C GLU A 45 -21.78 17.51 -30.25
N ASP A 46 -21.90 16.25 -30.71
CA ASP A 46 -22.24 15.06 -29.91
C ASP A 46 -21.16 14.66 -28.90
N LEU A 47 -19.94 15.19 -29.03
CA LEU A 47 -18.77 14.84 -28.21
C LEU A 47 -18.52 15.78 -27.02
N LYS A 48 -19.45 16.69 -26.68
CA LYS A 48 -19.28 17.60 -25.55
C LYS A 48 -19.70 16.96 -24.22
N ILE A 49 -18.81 16.99 -23.21
CA ILE A 49 -19.05 16.40 -21.88
C ILE A 49 -19.78 17.38 -20.95
N PRO A 50 -20.47 16.90 -19.89
CA PRO A 50 -20.97 17.76 -18.81
C PRO A 50 -19.83 18.49 -18.09
N ASP A 51 -20.15 19.63 -17.48
CA ASP A 51 -19.24 20.32 -16.56
C ASP A 51 -19.18 19.57 -15.21
N PHE A 52 -18.15 19.86 -14.40
CA PHE A 52 -18.00 19.23 -13.09
C PHE A 52 -19.17 19.58 -12.17
N GLN A 53 -19.58 18.62 -11.33
CA GLN A 53 -20.56 18.86 -10.28
C GLN A 53 -19.93 19.67 -9.13
N THR A 54 -20.74 20.08 -8.15
CA THR A 54 -20.25 20.74 -6.92
C THR A 54 -19.51 19.71 -6.04
N LEU A 55 -18.25 19.47 -6.39
CA LEU A 55 -17.34 18.52 -5.76
C LEU A 55 -16.22 19.25 -4.99
N GLU A 56 -15.45 18.50 -4.20
CA GLU A 56 -14.28 19.05 -3.49
C GLU A 56 -13.05 19.12 -4.40
N TRP A 57 -12.28 20.20 -4.22
CA TRP A 57 -11.05 20.50 -4.95
C TRP A 57 -9.92 20.85 -3.98
N LEU A 58 -8.69 20.79 -4.50
CA LEU A 58 -7.47 21.32 -3.92
C LEU A 58 -6.71 22.07 -4.95
N ASN A 59 -5.62 22.66 -4.43
CA ASN A 59 -4.32 22.80 -5.06
C ASN A 59 -4.38 23.75 -6.24
N THR A 60 -5.55 23.90 -6.87
CA THR A 60 -6.31 25.12 -7.07
C THR A 60 -6.48 26.03 -5.83
N GLU A 61 -6.92 27.26 -6.09
CA GLU A 61 -7.45 28.19 -5.08
C GLU A 61 -8.99 28.07 -4.89
N GLU A 62 -9.72 27.65 -5.93
CA GLU A 62 -11.19 27.57 -6.03
C GLU A 62 -11.60 26.36 -6.91
N PRO A 63 -12.86 25.88 -6.88
CA PRO A 63 -13.35 24.84 -7.77
C PRO A 63 -13.30 25.24 -9.26
N LEU A 64 -12.89 24.31 -10.14
CA LEU A 64 -12.79 24.59 -11.59
C LEU A 64 -14.02 24.14 -12.37
N SER A 65 -14.28 24.83 -13.48
CA SER A 65 -15.30 24.49 -14.47
C SER A 65 -14.74 24.49 -15.89
N LEU A 66 -15.16 23.50 -16.69
CA LEU A 66 -14.85 23.37 -18.12
C LEU A 66 -15.45 24.51 -18.95
N SER A 67 -16.57 25.10 -18.51
CA SER A 67 -17.19 26.26 -19.16
C SER A 67 -16.63 27.62 -18.73
N LYS A 68 -15.77 27.68 -17.70
CA LYS A 68 -15.21 28.92 -17.14
C LYS A 68 -13.68 28.90 -17.05
N GLU A 69 -13.11 28.38 -15.95
CA GLU A 69 -11.69 28.49 -15.59
C GLU A 69 -10.80 27.68 -16.54
N LEU A 70 -11.32 26.57 -17.08
CA LEU A 70 -10.64 25.74 -18.07
C LEU A 70 -11.05 26.07 -19.52
N ALA A 71 -12.08 26.91 -19.73
CA ALA A 71 -12.54 27.26 -21.07
C ALA A 71 -11.45 28.00 -21.87
N GLY A 72 -11.03 27.43 -23.01
CA GLY A 72 -9.86 27.88 -23.76
C GLY A 72 -8.58 27.09 -23.49
N LYS A 73 -8.65 25.90 -22.89
CA LYS A 73 -7.49 25.02 -22.63
C LYS A 73 -7.72 23.62 -23.16
N VAL A 74 -6.66 22.97 -23.63
CA VAL A 74 -6.65 21.50 -23.71
C VAL A 74 -6.52 20.98 -22.27
N VAL A 75 -7.36 20.02 -21.89
CA VAL A 75 -7.42 19.46 -20.53
C VAL A 75 -7.22 17.96 -20.61
N LEU A 76 -6.40 17.39 -19.72
CA LEU A 76 -6.31 15.95 -19.53
C LEU A 76 -7.06 15.59 -18.25
N LEU A 77 -8.03 14.69 -18.34
CA LEU A 77 -8.62 14.02 -17.19
C LEU A 77 -7.86 12.71 -16.95
N ASP A 78 -7.46 12.43 -15.73
CA ASP A 78 -7.00 11.12 -15.29
C ASP A 78 -8.02 10.49 -14.34
N PHE A 79 -8.62 9.39 -14.79
CA PHE A 79 -9.54 8.58 -13.98
C PHE A 79 -8.73 7.51 -13.24
N PHE A 80 -8.15 7.88 -12.10
CA PHE A 80 -7.31 7.01 -11.26
C PHE A 80 -7.95 6.65 -9.91
N THR A 81 -7.28 5.75 -9.17
CA THR A 81 -7.52 5.52 -7.75
C THR A 81 -6.18 5.25 -7.03
N TYR A 82 -6.03 5.75 -5.81
CA TYR A 82 -4.74 5.91 -5.12
C TYR A 82 -4.11 4.60 -4.61
N CYS A 83 -4.88 3.52 -4.54
CA CYS A 83 -4.39 2.21 -4.14
C CYS A 83 -3.92 1.34 -5.33
N CYS A 84 -4.20 1.74 -6.58
CA CYS A 84 -3.95 0.91 -7.75
C CYS A 84 -2.54 1.13 -8.32
N ILE A 85 -1.76 0.05 -8.45
CA ILE A 85 -0.39 0.11 -8.97
C ILE A 85 -0.32 0.61 -10.42
N ASN A 86 -1.29 0.22 -11.26
CA ASN A 86 -1.37 0.66 -12.64
C ASN A 86 -1.66 2.17 -12.75
N CYS A 87 -2.32 2.76 -11.74
CA CYS A 87 -2.49 4.21 -11.64
C CYS A 87 -1.17 4.87 -11.21
N MET A 88 -0.49 4.32 -10.20
CA MET A 88 0.80 4.81 -9.73
C MET A 88 1.84 4.86 -10.86
N HIS A 89 1.88 3.84 -11.72
CA HIS A 89 2.79 3.77 -12.87
C HIS A 89 2.57 4.89 -13.92
N ILE A 90 1.43 5.58 -13.95
CA ILE A 90 1.22 6.74 -14.85
C ILE A 90 1.66 8.06 -14.19
N PHE A 91 1.76 8.17 -12.87
CA PHE A 91 2.24 9.41 -12.23
C PHE A 91 3.62 9.89 -12.73
N PRO A 92 4.61 9.04 -13.07
CA PRO A 92 5.84 9.47 -13.74
C PRO A 92 5.64 10.07 -15.14
N ASP A 93 4.63 9.63 -15.90
CA ASP A 93 4.26 10.20 -17.19
C ASP A 93 3.52 11.53 -17.03
N LEU A 94 2.57 11.63 -16.08
CA LEU A 94 1.90 12.89 -15.77
C LEU A 94 2.91 13.93 -15.28
N HIS A 95 3.78 13.60 -14.32
CA HIS A 95 4.83 14.51 -13.83
C HIS A 95 5.84 14.94 -14.94
N GLN A 96 6.00 14.17 -16.01
CA GLN A 96 6.77 14.59 -17.19
C GLN A 96 5.97 15.51 -18.11
N LEU A 97 4.67 15.21 -18.30
CA LEU A 97 3.74 16.08 -19.01
C LEU A 97 3.53 17.41 -18.26
N GLU A 98 3.63 17.45 -16.94
CA GLU A 98 3.41 18.61 -16.06
C GLU A 98 4.58 19.55 -15.91
N LYS A 99 5.80 19.02 -16.08
CA LYS A 99 6.95 19.85 -16.44
C LYS A 99 6.74 20.56 -17.79
N ARG A 100 5.61 20.28 -18.48
CA ARG A 100 5.00 21.08 -19.55
C ARG A 100 3.65 21.73 -19.12
N HIS A 101 2.63 21.01 -18.58
CA HIS A 101 1.21 21.44 -18.32
C HIS A 101 0.41 20.62 -17.22
N SER A 102 -0.46 21.21 -16.35
CA SER A 102 -0.78 20.70 -14.98
C SER A 102 -2.26 20.19 -14.59
N ALA A 103 -2.46 19.02 -13.87
CA ALA A 103 -3.73 18.31 -13.29
C ALA A 103 -3.78 17.26 -11.93
N GLU A 104 -3.83 17.20 -10.49
CA GLU A 104 -4.07 17.63 -8.95
C GLU A 104 -5.39 17.65 -7.99
N VAL A 105 -5.76 16.71 -7.04
CA VAL A 105 -6.88 16.87 -5.97
C VAL A 105 -6.93 15.79 -4.80
N LEU A 106 -7.63 16.07 -3.66
CA LEU A 106 -7.92 15.37 -2.35
C LEU A 106 -9.19 14.43 -2.33
N ASP A 107 -9.75 13.79 -1.25
CA ASP A 107 -9.64 13.98 0.23
C ASP A 107 -9.11 12.79 1.08
N ASN A 108 -9.56 11.53 0.98
CA ASN A 108 -8.63 10.42 1.36
C ASN A 108 -7.37 10.45 0.47
N ILE A 109 -7.52 11.12 -0.66
CA ILE A 109 -6.48 11.52 -1.58
C ILE A 109 -5.63 12.70 -0.99
N ARG A 110 -5.87 13.22 0.25
CA ARG A 110 -4.91 14.10 0.99
C ARG A 110 -3.59 13.37 1.10
N SER A 111 -3.67 12.21 1.71
CA SER A 111 -2.55 11.34 1.97
C SER A 111 -1.93 10.86 0.66
N ALA A 112 -2.74 10.49 -0.33
CA ALA A 112 -2.23 10.07 -1.63
C ALA A 112 -1.50 11.19 -2.39
N VAL A 113 -2.04 12.42 -2.42
CA VAL A 113 -1.39 13.57 -3.07
C VAL A 113 -0.01 13.81 -2.46
N LEU A 114 0.08 13.80 -1.13
CA LEU A 114 1.33 14.05 -0.43
C LEU A 114 2.31 12.87 -0.56
N ARG A 115 1.81 11.63 -0.50
CA ARG A 115 2.59 10.37 -0.60
C ARG A 115 3.18 10.15 -2.00
N TYR A 116 2.41 10.46 -3.05
CA TYR A 116 2.82 10.30 -4.45
C TYR A 116 3.32 11.60 -5.10
N ASP A 117 3.43 12.69 -4.33
CA ASP A 117 3.97 13.99 -4.75
C ASP A 117 3.17 14.73 -5.85
N ILE A 118 1.84 14.52 -5.89
CA ILE A 118 0.91 15.08 -6.90
C ILE A 118 0.84 16.62 -6.82
N ARG A 119 1.07 17.29 -7.96
CA ARG A 119 1.20 18.77 -8.12
C ARG A 119 0.34 19.40 -9.22
N HIS A 120 -0.64 18.65 -9.73
CA HIS A 120 -1.39 18.84 -10.99
C HIS A 120 -2.53 20.05 -11.26
N PRO A 121 -3.96 20.22 -11.34
CA PRO A 121 -5.34 19.71 -10.80
C PRO A 121 -6.29 18.50 -11.27
N VAL A 122 -6.98 17.78 -10.35
CA VAL A 122 -7.90 16.56 -10.46
C VAL A 122 -9.33 16.92 -9.93
N VAL A 123 -10.18 16.00 -9.45
CA VAL A 123 -11.40 16.28 -8.66
C VAL A 123 -11.80 15.09 -7.74
N ASN A 124 -12.47 15.32 -6.60
CA ASN A 124 -13.03 14.26 -5.74
C ASN A 124 -14.45 13.83 -6.20
N ASP A 125 -14.54 13.03 -7.26
CA ASP A 125 -15.80 12.46 -7.78
C ASP A 125 -16.18 11.16 -7.03
N ASN A 126 -16.53 11.29 -5.74
CA ASN A 126 -16.74 10.16 -4.82
C ASN A 126 -17.90 9.22 -5.23
N GLU A 127 -18.92 9.74 -5.90
CA GLU A 127 -20.04 8.96 -6.46
C GLU A 127 -19.74 8.41 -7.88
N ALA A 128 -18.48 8.55 -8.36
CA ALA A 128 -18.02 8.16 -9.70
C ALA A 128 -18.93 8.70 -10.83
N SER A 129 -19.47 9.91 -10.67
CA SER A 129 -20.54 10.44 -11.49
C SER A 129 -20.11 10.75 -12.93
N LEU A 130 -18.90 11.28 -13.13
CA LEU A 130 -18.32 11.54 -14.45
C LEU A 130 -17.77 10.25 -15.07
N TRP A 131 -17.19 9.37 -14.25
CA TRP A 131 -16.78 8.00 -14.65
C TRP A 131 -17.96 7.23 -15.25
N HIS A 132 -19.10 7.21 -14.55
CA HIS A 132 -20.33 6.56 -15.02
C HIS A 132 -20.96 7.27 -16.23
N HIS A 133 -20.90 8.60 -16.31
CA HIS A 133 -21.41 9.35 -17.47
C HIS A 133 -20.63 9.03 -18.76
N LEU A 134 -19.31 8.92 -18.66
CA LEU A 134 -18.43 8.67 -19.80
C LEU A 134 -18.27 7.18 -20.16
N GLU A 135 -18.93 6.27 -19.42
CA GLU A 135 -18.82 4.82 -19.57
C GLU A 135 -17.39 4.28 -19.37
N VAL A 136 -16.64 4.90 -18.45
CA VAL A 136 -15.29 4.44 -18.07
C VAL A 136 -15.37 3.07 -17.39
N SER A 137 -14.41 2.19 -17.68
CA SER A 137 -14.46 0.76 -17.31
C SER A 137 -13.12 0.16 -16.88
N CYS A 138 -12.05 0.97 -16.79
CA CYS A 138 -10.72 0.51 -16.42
C CYS A 138 -9.92 1.61 -15.72
N TRP A 139 -9.15 1.23 -14.69
CA TRP A 139 -8.21 2.12 -14.00
C TRP A 139 -6.77 1.83 -14.45
N PRO A 140 -5.97 2.86 -14.77
CA PRO A 140 -6.38 4.24 -15.07
C PRO A 140 -7.03 4.36 -16.46
N THR A 141 -7.75 5.46 -16.70
CA THR A 141 -8.14 5.91 -18.04
C THR A 141 -7.86 7.40 -18.18
N LEU A 142 -7.07 7.77 -19.19
CA LEU A 142 -6.77 9.16 -19.52
C LEU A 142 -7.72 9.65 -20.63
N VAL A 143 -8.31 10.83 -20.47
CA VAL A 143 -9.22 11.43 -21.47
C VAL A 143 -8.77 12.85 -21.79
N LEU A 144 -8.40 13.11 -23.05
CA LEU A 144 -8.00 14.44 -23.52
C LEU A 144 -9.21 15.22 -24.06
N LEU A 145 -9.36 16.47 -23.63
CA LEU A 145 -10.45 17.38 -23.98
C LEU A 145 -9.95 18.61 -24.74
N GLY A 146 -10.76 19.10 -25.68
CA GLY A 146 -10.53 20.34 -26.40
C GLY A 146 -11.01 21.60 -25.66
N PRO A 147 -10.69 22.81 -26.17
CA PRO A 147 -10.90 24.11 -25.50
C PRO A 147 -12.32 24.45 -25.04
N CYS A 148 -13.32 23.68 -25.48
CA CYS A 148 -14.74 23.88 -25.23
C CYS A 148 -15.42 22.69 -24.50
N GLY A 149 -14.62 21.73 -24.00
CA GLY A 149 -15.10 20.52 -23.31
C GLY A 149 -15.55 19.39 -24.24
N LYS A 150 -15.00 19.30 -25.46
CA LYS A 150 -15.21 18.17 -26.39
C LYS A 150 -14.20 17.05 -26.13
N LEU A 151 -14.64 15.79 -26.13
CA LEU A 151 -13.77 14.61 -26.15
C LEU A 151 -12.88 14.62 -27.40
N LEU A 152 -11.57 14.45 -27.23
CA LEU A 152 -10.60 14.30 -28.32
C LEU A 152 -10.07 12.86 -28.38
N PHE A 153 -9.53 12.35 -27.28
CA PHE A 153 -8.90 11.02 -27.22
C PHE A 153 -9.15 10.36 -25.86
N SER A 154 -9.09 9.03 -25.83
CA SER A 154 -9.08 8.20 -24.63
C SER A 154 -7.95 7.17 -24.70
N LEU A 155 -7.16 7.06 -23.64
CA LEU A 155 -6.10 6.05 -23.48
C LEU A 155 -6.42 5.22 -22.23
N VAL A 156 -6.48 3.90 -22.39
CA VAL A 156 -7.00 2.97 -21.37
C VAL A 156 -5.86 2.09 -20.86
N GLY A 157 -5.64 2.06 -19.55
CA GLY A 157 -4.51 1.36 -18.91
C GLY A 157 -3.18 2.13 -18.97
N GLU A 158 -2.11 1.45 -18.56
CA GLU A 158 -0.74 2.00 -18.42
C GLU A 158 0.11 1.92 -19.69
N GLY A 159 1.21 2.68 -19.73
CA GLY A 159 2.26 2.58 -20.75
C GLY A 159 2.08 3.41 -22.03
N HIS A 160 1.11 4.34 -22.07
CA HIS A 160 0.77 5.10 -23.29
C HIS A 160 1.56 6.41 -23.49
N SER A 161 2.68 6.62 -22.78
CA SER A 161 3.48 7.87 -22.76
C SER A 161 3.71 8.52 -24.14
N ASP A 162 4.09 7.72 -25.15
CA ASP A 162 4.30 8.18 -26.53
C ASP A 162 3.01 8.67 -27.20
N ARG A 163 1.91 7.93 -27.07
CA ARG A 163 0.59 8.31 -27.63
C ARG A 163 0.02 9.52 -26.90
N LEU A 164 0.16 9.59 -25.57
CA LEU A 164 -0.26 10.73 -24.74
C LEU A 164 0.47 12.01 -25.16
N THR A 165 1.79 11.93 -25.36
CA THR A 165 2.61 13.06 -25.83
C THR A 165 2.18 13.50 -27.24
N LEU A 166 2.10 12.57 -28.19
CA LEU A 166 1.69 12.83 -29.58
C LEU A 166 0.30 13.51 -29.66
N PHE A 167 -0.69 12.99 -28.94
CA PHE A 167 -2.06 13.52 -28.95
C PHE A 167 -2.13 14.90 -28.30
N THR A 168 -1.41 15.13 -27.20
CA THR A 168 -1.39 16.42 -26.50
C THR A 168 -0.69 17.50 -27.31
N ASP A 169 0.49 17.21 -27.87
CA ASP A 169 1.23 18.16 -28.71
C ASP A 169 0.48 18.50 -30.00
N ALA A 170 -0.17 17.53 -30.64
CA ALA A 170 -1.01 17.76 -31.83
C ALA A 170 -2.25 18.60 -31.52
N ALA A 171 -2.97 18.32 -30.41
CA ALA A 171 -4.11 19.10 -29.98
C ALA A 171 -3.72 20.55 -29.62
N LEU A 172 -2.63 20.74 -28.87
CA LEU A 172 -2.11 22.07 -28.52
C LEU A 172 -1.65 22.85 -29.75
N ARG A 173 -1.10 22.18 -30.77
CA ARG A 173 -0.74 22.82 -32.05
C ARG A 173 -2.00 23.25 -32.81
N HIS A 174 -2.95 22.34 -33.01
CA HIS A 174 -4.19 22.58 -33.74
C HIS A 174 -5.01 23.73 -33.16
N TYR A 175 -5.28 23.71 -31.85
CA TYR A 175 -6.09 24.74 -31.21
C TYR A 175 -5.35 26.09 -31.04
N ARG A 176 -4.01 26.10 -31.13
CA ARG A 176 -3.22 27.33 -31.24
C ARG A 176 -3.35 27.96 -32.62
N GLU A 177 -3.31 27.17 -33.69
CA GLU A 177 -3.54 27.62 -35.08
C GLU A 177 -4.96 28.16 -35.28
N LEU A 178 -5.96 27.53 -34.64
CA LEU A 178 -7.35 28.02 -34.62
C LEU A 178 -7.58 29.23 -33.68
N GLY A 179 -6.57 29.69 -32.93
CA GLY A 179 -6.67 30.82 -32.00
C GLY A 179 -7.62 30.60 -30.82
N GLN A 180 -7.98 29.35 -30.50
CA GLN A 180 -8.94 29.01 -29.44
C GLN A 180 -8.30 28.92 -28.04
N LEU A 181 -6.97 28.81 -27.95
CA LEU A 181 -6.26 28.70 -26.68
C LEU A 181 -6.12 30.05 -25.96
N LYS A 182 -6.48 30.08 -24.67
CA LYS A 182 -6.34 31.26 -23.79
C LYS A 182 -5.15 31.12 -22.85
N SER A 183 -4.42 32.22 -22.68
CA SER A 183 -3.21 32.32 -21.85
C SER A 183 -3.45 32.75 -20.40
N HIS A 184 -4.69 32.70 -19.89
CA HIS A 184 -4.98 33.02 -18.49
C HIS A 184 -4.45 31.93 -17.55
N SER A 185 -4.04 32.30 -16.34
CA SER A 185 -3.64 31.35 -15.29
C SER A 185 -4.86 30.61 -14.74
N VAL A 186 -4.66 29.36 -14.33
CA VAL A 186 -5.48 28.72 -13.28
C VAL A 186 -4.82 29.11 -11.96
N GLY A 187 -5.61 29.46 -10.93
CA GLY A 187 -5.06 29.78 -9.61
C GLY A 187 -4.63 28.51 -8.90
N ILE A 188 -3.32 28.29 -8.73
CA ILE A 188 -2.71 27.09 -8.13
C ILE A 188 -2.00 27.46 -6.81
N LYS A 189 -2.32 26.73 -5.75
CA LYS A 189 -1.89 26.82 -4.35
C LYS A 189 -1.83 25.41 -3.71
N LEU A 190 -0.73 24.69 -3.87
CA LEU A 190 -0.56 23.30 -3.40
C LEU A 190 -0.84 23.14 -1.89
N TYR A 191 -1.65 22.14 -1.53
CA TYR A 191 -2.00 21.77 -0.16
C TYR A 191 -0.78 21.47 0.70
N ARG A 192 0.25 20.82 0.13
CA ARG A 192 1.50 20.53 0.83
C ARG A 192 2.19 21.77 1.39
N ASP A 193 2.08 22.91 0.69
CA ASP A 193 2.75 24.15 1.06
C ASP A 193 2.05 24.84 2.25
N SER A 194 0.89 24.33 2.66
CA SER A 194 0.18 24.74 3.88
C SER A 194 0.52 23.90 5.12
N LEU A 195 1.31 22.82 4.97
CA LEU A 195 1.61 21.88 6.04
C LEU A 195 2.98 22.14 6.71
N PRO A 196 3.12 21.88 8.01
CA PRO A 196 4.41 21.96 8.70
C PRO A 196 5.35 20.79 8.29
N PRO A 197 6.68 20.97 8.32
CA PRO A 197 7.63 19.89 8.07
C PRO A 197 7.60 18.86 9.22
N SER A 198 7.48 17.59 8.86
CA SER A 198 7.35 16.45 9.77
C SER A 198 8.67 15.68 9.95
N ILE A 199 8.76 14.83 11.00
CA ILE A 199 9.96 14.02 11.28
C ILE A 199 10.08 12.85 10.29
N LEU A 200 8.96 12.18 10.02
CA LEU A 200 8.75 11.18 8.97
C LEU A 200 7.66 11.69 8.03
N SER A 201 7.53 11.11 6.84
CA SER A 201 6.49 11.40 5.87
C SER A 201 6.06 10.09 5.20
N PHE A 202 4.82 9.67 5.46
CA PHE A 202 4.21 8.45 4.90
C PHE A 202 5.08 7.18 4.99
N PRO A 203 5.59 6.78 6.18
CA PRO A 203 6.49 5.64 6.29
C PRO A 203 5.86 4.35 5.77
N GLY A 204 6.48 3.75 4.75
CA GLY A 204 5.95 2.59 4.04
C GLY A 204 6.09 1.29 4.82
N LYS A 205 7.26 1.05 5.43
CA LYS A 205 7.55 -0.13 6.25
C LYS A 205 8.53 0.18 7.38
N VAL A 206 8.56 -0.71 8.37
CA VAL A 206 9.53 -0.77 9.46
C VAL A 206 10.06 -2.19 9.59
N ALA A 207 11.32 -2.35 9.97
CA ALA A 207 11.97 -3.62 10.30
C ALA A 207 12.86 -3.48 11.53
N VAL A 208 13.02 -4.55 12.32
CA VAL A 208 13.85 -4.58 13.53
C VAL A 208 15.00 -5.57 13.40
N ASP A 209 16.21 -5.18 13.78
CA ASP A 209 17.32 -6.11 13.90
C ASP A 209 17.25 -6.86 15.23
N HIS A 210 17.12 -8.18 15.18
CA HIS A 210 17.00 -9.00 16.39
C HIS A 210 18.25 -8.97 17.29
N ARG A 211 19.41 -8.47 16.84
CA ARG A 211 20.61 -8.36 17.69
C ARG A 211 20.71 -7.02 18.40
N SER A 212 20.77 -5.92 17.66
CA SER A 212 20.92 -4.56 18.15
C SER A 212 19.62 -3.95 18.68
N LYS A 213 18.46 -4.48 18.23
CA LYS A 213 17.12 -3.91 18.43
C LYS A 213 16.92 -2.54 17.78
N ASN A 214 17.82 -2.12 16.89
CA ASN A 214 17.64 -0.93 16.05
C ASN A 214 16.52 -1.17 15.02
N LEU A 215 15.82 -0.10 14.66
CA LEU A 215 14.74 -0.11 13.67
C LEU A 215 15.23 0.55 12.38
N ALA A 216 15.06 -0.13 11.25
CA ALA A 216 15.11 0.49 9.93
C ALA A 216 13.70 0.88 9.51
N ILE A 217 13.52 2.13 9.06
CA ILE A 217 12.25 2.71 8.63
C ILE A 217 12.42 3.20 7.20
N ALA A 218 11.52 2.79 6.31
CA ALA A 218 11.40 3.41 5.00
C ALA A 218 10.56 4.69 5.16
N ASP A 219 11.20 5.84 5.03
CA ASP A 219 10.58 7.16 5.19
C ASP A 219 10.17 7.68 3.80
N THR A 220 9.14 7.02 3.25
CA THR A 220 8.82 6.95 1.83
C THR A 220 8.54 8.32 1.19
N GLY A 221 7.76 9.17 1.85
CA GLY A 221 7.45 10.53 1.41
C GLY A 221 8.61 11.53 1.56
N HIS A 222 9.69 11.13 2.23
CA HIS A 222 10.99 11.81 2.21
C HIS A 222 12.01 11.10 1.30
N HIS A 223 11.60 10.03 0.60
CA HIS A 223 12.41 9.20 -0.31
C HIS A 223 13.74 8.71 0.29
N ARG A 224 13.75 8.40 1.59
CA ARG A 224 14.97 8.08 2.35
C ARG A 224 14.80 6.88 3.28
N ILE A 225 15.91 6.34 3.78
CA ILE A 225 15.91 5.33 4.85
C ILE A 225 16.39 5.97 6.16
N VAL A 226 15.66 5.72 7.23
CA VAL A 226 15.97 6.22 8.58
C VAL A 226 16.23 5.03 9.49
N VAL A 227 17.40 4.99 10.13
CA VAL A 227 17.73 3.99 11.15
C VAL A 227 17.68 4.67 12.51
N VAL A 228 16.86 4.14 13.41
CA VAL A 228 16.66 4.66 14.76
C VAL A 228 16.98 3.61 15.82
N SER A 229 17.36 4.10 16.99
CA SER A 229 17.58 3.30 18.18
C SER A 229 16.27 2.78 18.77
N PRO A 230 16.35 1.84 19.73
CA PRO A 230 15.24 1.41 20.56
C PRO A 230 14.27 2.49 21.08
N THR A 231 14.79 3.68 21.42
CA THR A 231 14.02 4.76 22.06
C THR A 231 13.65 5.88 21.08
N GLY A 232 13.71 5.61 19.77
CA GLY A 232 13.40 6.58 18.73
C GLY A 232 14.52 7.60 18.45
N GLN A 233 15.65 7.54 19.15
CA GLN A 233 16.82 8.38 18.83
C GLN A 233 17.35 8.02 17.43
N LEU A 234 17.51 9.02 16.57
CA LEU A 234 18.12 8.88 15.25
C LEU A 234 19.56 8.35 15.34
N LEU A 235 19.89 7.33 14.53
CA LEU A 235 21.24 6.77 14.40
C LEU A 235 21.84 7.08 13.02
N HIS A 236 21.08 6.83 11.95
CA HIS A 236 21.47 7.14 10.57
C HIS A 236 20.30 7.68 9.77
N THR A 237 20.57 8.66 8.90
CA THR A 237 19.73 9.00 7.76
C THR A 237 20.51 8.61 6.51
N VAL A 238 19.86 7.93 5.57
CA VAL A 238 20.50 7.40 4.36
C VAL A 238 19.70 7.83 3.14
N GLY A 239 20.39 8.48 2.21
CA GLY A 239 19.85 9.04 0.97
C GLY A 239 18.74 10.08 1.18
N PRO A 240 19.08 11.33 1.55
CA PRO A 240 18.10 12.36 1.93
C PRO A 240 17.38 13.03 0.74
N GLU A 241 17.75 12.73 -0.51
CA GLU A 241 17.19 13.30 -1.73
C GLU A 241 16.58 12.22 -2.65
N ARG A 242 15.56 12.59 -3.43
CA ARG A 242 14.94 11.70 -4.41
C ARG A 242 15.88 11.47 -5.59
N GLY A 243 16.16 10.21 -5.90
CA GLY A 243 17.04 9.80 -6.99
C GLY A 243 17.26 8.29 -6.99
N ARG A 244 18.34 7.81 -7.62
CA ARG A 244 18.67 6.37 -7.70
C ARG A 244 20.15 6.04 -7.51
N GLU A 245 20.95 7.02 -7.12
CA GLU A 245 22.40 6.89 -7.12
C GLU A 245 22.87 5.98 -5.98
N ASP A 246 23.87 5.16 -6.27
CA ASP A 246 24.66 4.42 -5.27
C ASP A 246 25.85 5.28 -4.84
N GLY A 247 26.36 5.09 -3.63
CA GLY A 247 27.41 5.95 -3.08
C GLY A 247 27.58 5.74 -1.59
N ASP A 248 28.10 6.76 -0.90
CA ASP A 248 28.14 6.79 0.56
C ASP A 248 26.78 7.27 1.12
N LEU A 249 26.50 7.05 2.42
CA LEU A 249 25.13 7.20 2.98
C LEU A 249 24.45 8.56 2.70
N SER A 250 25.22 9.63 2.53
CA SER A 250 24.75 10.99 2.25
C SER A 250 24.64 11.35 0.77
N GLU A 251 25.28 10.58 -0.12
CA GLU A 251 25.32 10.83 -1.57
C GLU A 251 24.37 9.92 -2.35
N ALA A 252 24.09 8.73 -1.80
CA ALA A 252 23.11 7.82 -2.34
C ALA A 252 21.71 8.45 -2.37
N SER A 253 20.81 7.93 -3.20
CA SER A 253 19.42 8.41 -3.27
C SER A 253 18.44 7.28 -3.61
N PHE A 254 17.20 7.42 -3.14
CA PHE A 254 16.10 6.46 -3.36
C PHE A 254 14.89 7.18 -3.98
N ASN A 255 13.92 6.42 -4.49
CA ASN A 255 12.69 6.94 -5.02
C ASN A 255 11.51 6.18 -4.40
N SER A 256 10.92 6.79 -3.37
CA SER A 256 9.78 6.25 -2.61
C SER A 256 9.98 4.79 -2.15
N PRO A 257 11.01 4.50 -1.34
CA PRO A 257 11.27 3.14 -0.86
C PRO A 257 10.13 2.65 0.04
N GLN A 258 9.79 1.36 -0.06
CA GLN A 258 8.73 0.70 0.70
C GLN A 258 9.34 -0.38 1.61
N GLY A 259 9.51 -1.61 1.10
CA GLY A 259 10.10 -2.76 1.79
C GLY A 259 11.44 -2.48 2.46
N VAL A 260 11.57 -2.81 3.75
CA VAL A 260 12.86 -2.85 4.45
C VAL A 260 13.02 -4.14 5.24
N ALA A 261 14.24 -4.68 5.28
CA ALA A 261 14.63 -5.78 6.16
C ALA A 261 16.07 -5.55 6.63
N ILE A 262 16.33 -5.74 7.92
CA ILE A 262 17.63 -5.48 8.55
C ILE A 262 18.19 -6.74 9.21
N LYS A 263 19.52 -6.92 9.18
CA LYS A 263 20.23 -8.05 9.79
C LYS A 263 21.64 -7.60 10.17
N GLY A 264 21.83 -7.27 11.45
CA GLY A 264 22.99 -6.49 11.89
C GLY A 264 23.09 -5.18 11.09
N ASP A 265 24.31 -4.82 10.69
CA ASP A 265 24.60 -3.55 10.02
C ASP A 265 24.21 -3.50 8.52
N THR A 266 23.45 -4.48 8.02
CA THR A 266 22.95 -4.48 6.63
C THR A 266 21.44 -4.29 6.60
N VAL A 267 20.97 -3.27 5.86
CA VAL A 267 19.57 -3.07 5.49
C VAL A 267 19.39 -3.39 4.00
N TYR A 268 18.37 -4.18 3.67
CA TYR A 268 17.87 -4.40 2.32
C TYR A 268 16.65 -3.51 2.10
N VAL A 269 16.53 -2.90 0.93
CA VAL A 269 15.51 -1.90 0.60
C VAL A 269 14.85 -2.26 -0.72
N ALA A 270 13.52 -2.28 -0.75
CA ALA A 270 12.73 -2.26 -1.97
C ALA A 270 12.50 -0.78 -2.34
N ASP A 271 13.17 -0.35 -3.40
CA ASP A 271 13.26 1.04 -3.85
C ASP A 271 12.30 1.19 -5.04
N THR A 272 11.02 1.39 -4.69
CA THR A 272 9.87 0.95 -5.49
C THR A 272 9.72 1.70 -6.80
N GLU A 273 9.81 3.04 -6.79
CA GLU A 273 9.66 3.91 -7.98
C GLU A 273 10.97 4.02 -8.80
N ASN A 274 12.07 3.42 -8.33
CA ASN A 274 13.24 3.11 -9.16
C ASN A 274 13.16 1.70 -9.74
N HIS A 275 12.23 0.88 -9.23
CA HIS A 275 12.14 -0.57 -9.43
C HIS A 275 13.49 -1.27 -9.18
N LEU A 276 14.11 -0.97 -8.02
CA LEU A 276 15.38 -1.53 -7.59
C LEU A 276 15.27 -2.28 -6.25
N ILE A 277 16.18 -3.21 -6.02
CA ILE A 277 16.53 -3.73 -4.69
C ILE A 277 17.89 -3.18 -4.32
N ARG A 278 17.97 -2.38 -3.25
CA ARG A 278 19.20 -1.76 -2.76
C ARG A 278 19.67 -2.43 -1.48
N LYS A 279 20.98 -2.37 -1.22
CA LYS A 279 21.62 -2.75 0.04
C LYS A 279 22.31 -1.52 0.62
N VAL A 280 21.94 -1.17 1.85
CA VAL A 280 22.69 -0.25 2.71
C VAL A 280 23.59 -1.08 3.63
N ASP A 281 24.88 -0.78 3.65
CA ASP A 281 25.86 -1.31 4.59
C ASP A 281 26.25 -0.20 5.57
N LEU A 282 25.68 -0.22 6.77
CA LEU A 282 25.85 0.80 7.80
C LEU A 282 27.25 0.76 8.42
N ALA A 283 27.92 -0.40 8.40
CA ALA A 283 29.29 -0.57 8.90
C ALA A 283 30.34 -0.05 7.91
N GLN A 284 30.09 -0.18 6.60
CA GLN A 284 30.93 0.42 5.55
C GLN A 284 30.54 1.86 5.19
N GLY A 285 29.32 2.29 5.56
CA GLY A 285 28.79 3.61 5.22
C GLY A 285 28.33 3.76 3.77
N ARG A 286 27.94 2.67 3.08
CA ARG A 286 27.70 2.66 1.64
C ARG A 286 26.36 2.06 1.21
N VAL A 287 25.81 2.56 0.11
CA VAL A 287 24.64 2.02 -0.59
C VAL A 287 25.08 1.38 -1.91
N SER A 288 24.42 0.29 -2.30
CA SER A 288 24.69 -0.46 -3.52
C SER A 288 23.45 -1.15 -4.06
N THR A 289 23.27 -1.16 -5.38
CA THR A 289 22.16 -1.84 -6.07
C THR A 289 22.44 -3.33 -6.18
N LEU A 290 21.51 -4.15 -5.66
CA LEU A 290 21.57 -5.61 -5.76
C LEU A 290 20.76 -6.18 -6.93
N ALA A 291 19.60 -5.58 -7.23
CA ALA A 291 18.76 -6.02 -8.34
C ALA A 291 17.91 -4.90 -8.94
N GLY A 292 17.42 -5.12 -10.16
CA GLY A 292 16.70 -4.12 -10.95
C GLY A 292 17.63 -3.38 -11.92
N VAL A 293 17.04 -2.72 -12.92
CA VAL A 293 17.75 -1.98 -13.99
C VAL A 293 17.51 -0.46 -13.96
N GLY A 294 16.72 0.03 -13.00
CA GLY A 294 16.40 1.45 -12.86
C GLY A 294 15.24 1.94 -13.75
N SER A 295 14.37 1.02 -14.17
CA SER A 295 13.13 1.26 -14.95
C SER A 295 12.16 0.09 -14.78
N GLN A 296 10.86 0.31 -14.99
CA GLN A 296 9.79 -0.68 -14.79
C GLN A 296 10.02 -1.94 -15.63
N GLY A 297 10.19 -3.09 -14.97
CA GLY A 297 10.34 -4.39 -15.63
C GLY A 297 9.01 -5.10 -15.84
N THR A 298 8.75 -5.51 -17.09
CA THR A 298 7.59 -6.34 -17.48
C THR A 298 7.91 -7.84 -17.55
N ASP A 299 9.16 -8.25 -17.27
CA ASP A 299 9.60 -9.65 -17.18
C ASP A 299 8.85 -10.37 -16.04
N LYS A 300 8.37 -11.58 -16.34
CA LYS A 300 7.61 -12.44 -15.41
C LYS A 300 8.30 -13.79 -15.16
N GLU A 301 9.39 -14.10 -15.86
CA GLU A 301 10.13 -15.37 -15.73
C GLU A 301 11.41 -15.23 -14.90
N GLY A 302 12.13 -14.13 -15.11
CA GLY A 302 13.40 -13.83 -14.47
C GLY A 302 14.52 -14.85 -14.73
N GLY A 303 15.65 -14.64 -14.04
CA GLY A 303 16.79 -15.56 -14.07
C GLY A 303 18.12 -14.95 -14.53
N ALA A 304 18.18 -13.65 -14.74
CA ALA A 304 19.42 -12.91 -14.93
C ALA A 304 20.15 -12.65 -13.59
N MET A 305 21.38 -12.13 -13.68
CA MET A 305 22.08 -11.54 -12.54
C MET A 305 21.29 -10.30 -12.07
N GLY A 306 21.24 -10.06 -10.76
CA GLY A 306 20.36 -9.04 -10.16
C GLY A 306 20.37 -7.68 -10.86
N PRO A 307 21.52 -6.98 -11.00
CA PRO A 307 21.58 -5.65 -11.64
C PRO A 307 21.37 -5.65 -13.17
N GLN A 308 21.09 -6.82 -13.76
CA GLN A 308 20.77 -7.00 -15.17
C GLN A 308 19.32 -7.50 -15.36
N GLN A 309 18.59 -7.72 -14.26
CA GLN A 309 17.24 -8.27 -14.25
C GLN A 309 16.22 -7.13 -14.10
N PRO A 310 15.38 -6.85 -15.12
CA PRO A 310 14.22 -5.98 -14.94
C PRO A 310 13.27 -6.57 -13.89
N ILE A 311 12.72 -5.71 -13.02
CA ILE A 311 11.72 -6.05 -12.01
C ILE A 311 10.65 -4.95 -11.99
N GLY A 312 9.40 -5.29 -11.68
CA GLY A 312 8.28 -4.36 -11.70
C GLY A 312 7.81 -4.00 -10.29
N SER A 313 8.26 -2.84 -9.79
CA SER A 313 7.78 -2.21 -8.55
C SER A 313 7.80 -3.15 -7.33
N PRO A 314 8.98 -3.44 -6.75
CA PRO A 314 9.09 -4.24 -5.54
C PRO A 314 8.54 -3.45 -4.34
N TRP A 315 7.64 -4.05 -3.56
CA TRP A 315 6.88 -3.34 -2.52
C TRP A 315 7.25 -3.75 -1.09
N ASP A 316 7.54 -5.03 -0.85
CA ASP A 316 7.98 -5.50 0.46
C ASP A 316 9.03 -6.60 0.32
N LEU A 317 9.85 -6.80 1.36
CA LEU A 317 10.88 -7.84 1.34
C LEU A 317 11.17 -8.42 2.72
N THR A 318 11.59 -9.68 2.77
CA THR A 318 11.84 -10.39 4.03
C THR A 318 12.95 -11.44 3.89
N LEU A 319 13.74 -11.61 4.96
CA LEU A 319 14.93 -12.46 4.94
C LEU A 319 14.59 -13.92 5.27
N GLY A 320 14.71 -14.77 4.25
CA GLY A 320 14.54 -16.20 4.34
C GLY A 320 15.71 -16.95 4.98
N THR A 321 15.60 -18.27 5.02
CA THR A 321 16.74 -19.16 5.28
C THR A 321 17.77 -19.12 4.13
N ALA A 322 18.99 -19.59 4.39
CA ALA A 322 20.07 -19.73 3.38
C ALA A 322 20.45 -18.43 2.62
N ASN A 323 20.24 -17.25 3.23
CA ASN A 323 20.48 -15.94 2.62
C ASN A 323 19.67 -15.71 1.32
N VAL A 324 18.44 -16.22 1.27
CA VAL A 324 17.43 -15.79 0.29
C VAL A 324 16.72 -14.54 0.83
N LEU A 325 16.50 -13.55 -0.04
CA LEU A 325 15.66 -12.39 0.21
C LEU A 325 14.36 -12.56 -0.60
N TRP A 326 13.25 -12.81 0.07
CA TRP A 326 11.92 -12.86 -0.55
C TRP A 326 11.42 -11.45 -0.82
N ILE A 327 10.76 -11.23 -1.96
CA ILE A 327 10.32 -9.92 -2.44
C ILE A 327 8.86 -10.04 -2.92
N ALA A 328 7.98 -9.19 -2.39
CA ALA A 328 6.66 -8.94 -2.95
C ALA A 328 6.79 -8.00 -4.16
N MET A 329 6.47 -8.50 -5.35
CA MET A 329 6.59 -7.77 -6.62
C MET A 329 5.20 -7.24 -7.01
N ALA A 330 4.91 -6.01 -6.58
CA ALA A 330 3.59 -5.40 -6.73
C ALA A 330 3.22 -5.21 -8.20
N GLY A 331 4.12 -4.67 -9.02
CA GLY A 331 3.87 -4.29 -10.41
C GLY A 331 3.69 -5.48 -11.36
N THR A 332 4.33 -6.63 -11.12
CA THR A 332 4.09 -7.86 -11.93
C THR A 332 3.09 -8.82 -11.29
N HIS A 333 2.68 -8.57 -10.04
CA HIS A 333 1.80 -9.40 -9.21
C HIS A 333 2.39 -10.78 -8.88
N GLN A 334 3.62 -10.81 -8.34
CA GLN A 334 4.39 -12.04 -8.15
C GLN A 334 5.16 -12.06 -6.82
N ILE A 335 5.69 -13.23 -6.44
CA ILE A 335 6.70 -13.36 -5.37
C ILE A 335 8.05 -13.75 -5.97
N TRP A 336 9.05 -12.88 -5.78
CA TRP A 336 10.42 -13.05 -6.27
C TRP A 336 11.37 -13.42 -5.11
N ALA A 337 12.55 -13.96 -5.44
CA ALA A 337 13.49 -14.50 -4.45
C ALA A 337 14.96 -14.25 -4.86
N LEU A 338 15.64 -13.28 -4.24
CA LEU A 338 17.03 -12.96 -4.56
C LEU A 338 18.00 -13.80 -3.71
N PHE A 339 18.87 -14.57 -4.36
CA PHE A 339 19.92 -15.35 -3.70
C PHE A 339 21.14 -14.46 -3.43
N LEU A 340 21.26 -13.96 -2.19
CA LEU A 340 22.28 -12.96 -1.81
C LEU A 340 23.73 -13.49 -1.88
N ALA A 341 23.93 -14.80 -1.92
CA ALA A 341 25.25 -15.42 -2.06
C ALA A 341 25.75 -15.45 -3.53
N ASP A 342 24.83 -15.61 -4.48
CA ASP A 342 25.14 -15.76 -5.92
C ASP A 342 24.80 -14.51 -6.75
N GLY A 343 24.09 -13.52 -6.17
CA GLY A 343 23.60 -12.33 -6.87
C GLY A 343 22.55 -12.64 -7.94
N LYS A 344 21.87 -13.79 -7.86
CA LYS A 344 20.94 -14.29 -8.89
C LYS A 344 19.50 -14.27 -8.41
N LEU A 345 18.60 -13.97 -9.32
CA LEU A 345 17.20 -14.34 -9.22
C LEU A 345 17.03 -15.71 -9.91
N PRO A 346 16.16 -16.61 -9.42
CA PRO A 346 15.99 -17.94 -10.00
C PRO A 346 15.31 -17.84 -11.36
N ARG A 347 15.67 -18.75 -12.28
CA ARG A 347 14.87 -18.97 -13.48
C ARG A 347 13.54 -19.63 -13.10
N GLY A 348 12.44 -19.04 -13.55
CA GLY A 348 11.12 -19.65 -13.50
C GLY A 348 10.15 -18.90 -12.60
N ASN A 349 9.21 -18.24 -13.28
CA ASN A 349 8.03 -17.56 -12.77
C ASN A 349 7.41 -18.23 -11.52
N LEU A 350 7.15 -17.39 -10.51
CA LEU A 350 6.33 -17.71 -9.34
C LEU A 350 5.09 -16.81 -9.33
N PHE A 351 4.03 -17.36 -9.91
CA PHE A 351 2.67 -16.82 -10.06
C PHE A 351 2.49 -15.78 -11.18
N ALA A 352 1.26 -15.70 -11.69
CA ALA A 352 0.80 -14.66 -12.62
C ALA A 352 -0.46 -13.98 -12.05
N PHE A 353 -1.14 -13.14 -12.82
CA PHE A 353 -2.21 -12.27 -12.30
C PHE A 353 -3.58 -12.95 -12.12
N GLY A 354 -4.32 -12.57 -11.06
CA GLY A 354 -5.68 -13.03 -10.72
C GLY A 354 -5.74 -13.85 -9.41
N ASP A 355 -6.91 -14.36 -9.00
CA ASP A 355 -7.04 -15.19 -7.78
C ASP A 355 -7.19 -16.68 -8.12
N VAL A 356 -6.11 -17.45 -7.91
CA VAL A 356 -6.10 -18.91 -8.07
C VAL A 356 -5.10 -19.53 -7.09
N ASP A 357 -5.53 -20.55 -6.35
CA ASP A 357 -4.64 -21.42 -5.58
C ASP A 357 -4.06 -22.54 -6.45
N GLY A 358 -2.79 -22.89 -6.25
CA GLY A 358 -2.05 -23.69 -7.22
C GLY A 358 -0.54 -23.75 -6.96
N LYS A 359 0.19 -24.36 -7.91
CA LYS A 359 1.60 -24.71 -7.76
C LYS A 359 2.48 -23.98 -8.78
N GLY A 360 3.40 -23.14 -8.31
CA GLY A 360 4.18 -22.28 -9.20
C GLY A 360 3.26 -21.46 -10.11
N VAL A 361 3.56 -21.39 -11.41
CA VAL A 361 2.81 -20.60 -12.41
C VAL A 361 1.30 -20.82 -12.45
N ASP A 362 0.79 -21.96 -11.94
CA ASP A 362 -0.65 -22.26 -11.91
C ASP A 362 -1.41 -21.38 -10.90
N ALA A 363 -0.82 -21.08 -9.75
CA ALA A 363 -1.39 -20.12 -8.81
C ALA A 363 -1.27 -18.68 -9.34
N LYS A 364 -2.11 -17.81 -8.81
CA LYS A 364 -2.21 -16.42 -9.21
C LYS A 364 -2.32 -15.51 -7.98
N LEU A 365 -1.76 -14.30 -8.10
CA LEU A 365 -1.77 -13.22 -7.10
C LEU A 365 -2.21 -11.91 -7.75
N GLN A 366 -2.58 -10.90 -6.96
CA GLN A 366 -2.84 -9.55 -7.46
C GLN A 366 -2.43 -8.50 -6.42
N HIS A 367 -1.45 -7.66 -6.79
CA HIS A 367 -0.86 -6.60 -5.97
C HIS A 367 -0.48 -7.07 -4.54
N PRO A 368 0.48 -8.01 -4.39
CA PRO A 368 0.94 -8.43 -3.07
C PRO A 368 1.75 -7.30 -2.41
N LEU A 369 1.25 -6.75 -1.30
CA LEU A 369 1.89 -5.61 -0.61
C LEU A 369 2.77 -6.00 0.58
N GLY A 370 2.70 -7.26 1.05
CA GLY A 370 3.42 -7.69 2.25
C GLY A 370 3.88 -9.14 2.22
N VAL A 371 5.03 -9.42 2.85
CA VAL A 371 5.60 -10.77 3.01
C VAL A 371 6.23 -11.00 4.37
N ALA A 372 5.97 -12.16 4.99
CA ALA A 372 6.63 -12.57 6.24
C ALA A 372 7.12 -14.02 6.20
N TRP A 373 8.40 -14.22 6.56
CA TRP A 373 9.02 -15.54 6.57
C TRP A 373 8.85 -16.27 7.92
N ALA A 374 8.07 -17.35 7.92
CA ALA A 374 7.87 -18.24 9.07
C ALA A 374 9.02 -19.25 9.17
N ARG A 375 10.08 -18.85 9.87
CA ARG A 375 11.37 -19.58 9.94
C ARG A 375 11.26 -21.02 10.46
N GLU A 376 10.37 -21.28 11.41
CA GLU A 376 10.22 -22.62 12.03
C GLU A 376 9.49 -23.58 11.09
N GLN A 377 8.41 -23.11 10.46
CA GLN A 377 7.61 -23.86 9.50
C GLN A 377 8.27 -23.96 8.11
N SER A 378 9.20 -23.06 7.80
CA SER A 378 9.74 -22.82 6.44
C SER A 378 8.67 -22.38 5.43
N LEU A 379 7.69 -21.59 5.87
CA LEU A 379 6.60 -21.07 5.04
C LEU A 379 6.74 -19.56 4.83
N LEU A 380 6.25 -19.06 3.71
CA LEU A 380 6.13 -17.62 3.43
C LEU A 380 4.65 -17.24 3.50
N TYR A 381 4.30 -16.29 4.36
CA TYR A 381 2.98 -15.67 4.35
C TYR A 381 3.00 -14.42 3.46
N VAL A 382 1.88 -14.17 2.77
CA VAL A 382 1.70 -13.09 1.79
C VAL A 382 0.39 -12.36 2.08
N ALA A 383 0.41 -11.03 2.07
CA ALA A 383 -0.81 -10.24 1.96
C ALA A 383 -1.07 -9.97 0.47
N ASP A 384 -2.18 -10.51 -0.05
CA ASP A 384 -2.53 -10.49 -1.47
C ASP A 384 -3.64 -9.45 -1.67
N SER A 385 -3.22 -8.19 -1.72
CA SER A 385 -4.05 -7.07 -1.26
C SER A 385 -5.13 -6.65 -2.26
N TYR A 386 -4.88 -6.77 -3.57
CA TYR A 386 -5.87 -6.46 -4.61
C TYR A 386 -6.72 -7.65 -5.02
N ASN A 387 -6.23 -8.86 -4.77
CA ASN A 387 -6.85 -10.14 -5.11
C ASN A 387 -8.07 -10.48 -4.25
N HIS A 388 -8.76 -9.42 -3.86
CA HIS A 388 -9.91 -9.40 -3.02
C HIS A 388 -9.62 -10.06 -1.66
N LYS A 389 -8.77 -9.35 -0.91
CA LYS A 389 -8.85 -9.28 0.57
C LYS A 389 -8.49 -10.59 1.28
N GLN A 390 -7.42 -11.24 0.82
CA GLN A 390 -6.96 -12.54 1.33
C GLN A 390 -5.51 -12.52 1.83
N ILE A 391 -5.22 -13.37 2.82
CA ILE A 391 -3.87 -13.72 3.27
C ILE A 391 -3.56 -15.10 2.70
N LYS A 392 -2.47 -15.23 1.96
CA LYS A 392 -2.02 -16.50 1.37
C LYS A 392 -0.78 -17.04 2.09
N VAL A 393 -0.59 -18.36 1.98
CA VAL A 393 0.60 -19.06 2.45
C VAL A 393 1.23 -19.84 1.30
N VAL A 394 2.55 -19.74 1.19
CA VAL A 394 3.37 -20.38 0.16
C VAL A 394 4.38 -21.30 0.85
N ASP A 395 4.46 -22.56 0.42
CA ASP A 395 5.58 -23.45 0.72
C ASP A 395 6.61 -23.40 -0.43
N PRO A 396 7.82 -22.84 -0.22
CA PRO A 396 8.85 -22.79 -1.26
C PRO A 396 9.34 -24.17 -1.72
N LYS A 397 9.18 -25.24 -0.93
CA LYS A 397 9.67 -26.59 -1.26
C LYS A 397 8.78 -27.25 -2.31
N THR A 398 7.46 -27.21 -2.12
CA THR A 398 6.48 -27.69 -3.11
C THR A 398 6.14 -26.66 -4.19
N LYS A 399 6.43 -25.37 -3.96
CA LYS A 399 5.89 -24.21 -4.70
C LYS A 399 4.36 -24.09 -4.63
N GLN A 400 3.71 -24.74 -3.67
CA GLN A 400 2.27 -24.61 -3.46
C GLN A 400 1.95 -23.24 -2.83
N CYS A 401 1.00 -22.52 -3.42
CA CYS A 401 0.32 -21.38 -2.81
C CYS A 401 -1.13 -21.78 -2.47
N THR A 402 -1.60 -21.38 -1.30
CA THR A 402 -2.99 -21.54 -0.86
C THR A 402 -3.46 -20.34 -0.04
N THR A 403 -4.73 -19.96 -0.16
CA THR A 403 -5.38 -19.04 0.77
C THR A 403 -5.39 -19.62 2.18
N LEU A 404 -4.97 -18.79 3.14
CA LEU A 404 -5.02 -19.07 4.58
C LEU A 404 -6.28 -18.45 5.20
N ALA A 405 -6.56 -17.18 4.85
CA ALA A 405 -7.63 -16.38 5.44
C ALA A 405 -8.17 -15.35 4.45
N GLY A 406 -9.39 -14.88 4.68
CA GLY A 406 -10.10 -13.96 3.78
C GLY A 406 -11.35 -14.62 3.21
N THR A 407 -12.42 -13.83 3.08
CA THR A 407 -13.72 -14.23 2.50
C THR A 407 -13.79 -14.06 0.97
N GLY A 408 -12.85 -13.31 0.38
CA GLY A 408 -13.05 -12.68 -0.92
C GLY A 408 -13.79 -11.34 -0.86
N GLU A 409 -14.32 -10.90 0.31
CA GLU A 409 -15.16 -9.69 0.40
C GLU A 409 -14.79 -8.63 1.45
N ALA A 410 -14.99 -7.37 1.04
CA ALA A 410 -14.35 -6.22 1.66
C ALA A 410 -15.06 -5.80 2.93
N GLY A 411 -14.28 -5.40 3.93
CA GLY A 411 -14.78 -4.92 5.21
C GLY A 411 -14.06 -5.59 6.37
N ASP A 412 -14.70 -5.57 7.54
CA ASP A 412 -13.98 -5.74 8.81
C ASP A 412 -14.44 -6.95 9.65
N THR A 413 -15.37 -7.76 9.14
CA THR A 413 -15.91 -8.95 9.83
C THR A 413 -14.81 -9.86 10.37
N LEU A 414 -14.86 -10.19 11.66
CA LEU A 414 -13.99 -11.20 12.28
C LEU A 414 -14.70 -12.55 12.32
N GLY A 415 -14.00 -13.60 11.87
CA GLY A 415 -14.50 -14.97 11.90
C GLY A 415 -13.87 -15.84 13.00
N PRO A 416 -14.62 -16.79 13.60
CA PRO A 416 -14.03 -17.93 14.33
C PRO A 416 -13.31 -18.91 13.40
N GLN A 417 -13.43 -18.71 12.09
CA GLN A 417 -12.68 -19.38 11.04
C GLN A 417 -12.04 -18.30 10.13
N PHE A 418 -10.82 -18.56 9.69
CA PHE A 418 -10.07 -17.67 8.80
C PHE A 418 -10.79 -17.35 7.48
N SER A 419 -11.53 -18.30 6.91
CA SER A 419 -12.35 -18.15 5.70
C SER A 419 -13.59 -17.26 5.88
N ALA A 420 -13.98 -16.97 7.13
CA ALA A 420 -15.10 -16.09 7.47
C ALA A 420 -14.64 -14.69 7.93
N THR A 421 -13.34 -14.38 7.80
CA THR A 421 -12.75 -13.09 8.16
C THR A 421 -12.61 -12.21 6.93
N CYS A 422 -13.06 -10.95 7.00
CA CYS A 422 -12.84 -9.94 5.98
C CYS A 422 -11.60 -9.07 6.30
N PHE A 423 -10.98 -8.55 5.24
CA PHE A 423 -9.89 -7.58 5.28
C PHE A 423 -10.20 -6.42 4.31
N ASN A 424 -9.41 -5.35 4.34
CA ASN A 424 -9.51 -4.23 3.41
C ASN A 424 -8.10 -3.71 3.07
N GLU A 425 -7.61 -4.10 1.89
CA GLU A 425 -6.25 -3.87 1.38
C GLU A 425 -5.13 -4.07 2.44
N PRO A 426 -4.96 -5.28 3.01
CA PRO A 426 -3.94 -5.50 4.04
C PRO A 426 -2.53 -5.22 3.49
N GLY A 427 -1.87 -4.19 4.03
CA GLY A 427 -0.59 -3.69 3.52
C GLY A 427 0.65 -4.41 4.07
N GLY A 428 0.57 -5.07 5.21
CA GLY A 428 1.74 -5.69 5.86
C GLY A 428 1.41 -6.77 6.87
N LEU A 429 2.38 -7.64 7.16
CA LEU A 429 2.22 -8.74 8.10
C LEU A 429 3.55 -9.14 8.78
N CYS A 430 3.48 -9.77 9.95
CA CYS A 430 4.63 -10.41 10.59
C CYS A 430 4.21 -11.63 11.44
N VAL A 431 5.10 -12.61 11.61
CA VAL A 431 4.78 -13.91 12.22
C VAL A 431 5.63 -14.20 13.47
N SER A 432 4.97 -14.60 14.55
CA SER A 432 5.53 -14.89 15.87
C SER A 432 5.21 -16.33 16.29
N GLY A 433 5.92 -17.30 15.70
CA GLY A 433 5.71 -18.73 15.94
C GLY A 433 4.33 -19.20 15.45
N LYS A 434 3.35 -19.23 16.36
CA LYS A 434 1.95 -19.64 16.13
C LYS A 434 1.00 -18.47 15.82
N HIS A 435 1.48 -17.23 15.92
CA HIS A 435 0.66 -16.01 15.74
C HIS A 435 1.05 -15.27 14.46
N LEU A 436 0.08 -14.88 13.65
CA LEU A 436 0.29 -14.06 12.46
C LEU A 436 -0.46 -12.72 12.64
N TYR A 437 0.30 -11.63 12.69
CA TYR A 437 -0.24 -10.27 12.78
C TYR A 437 -0.34 -9.67 11.38
N VAL A 438 -1.45 -8.99 11.10
CA VAL A 438 -1.77 -8.34 9.82
C VAL A 438 -2.13 -6.90 10.09
N ALA A 439 -1.49 -5.97 9.38
CA ALA A 439 -1.94 -4.59 9.28
C ALA A 439 -3.03 -4.53 8.21
N ASP A 440 -4.26 -4.31 8.67
CA ASP A 440 -5.46 -4.29 7.84
C ASP A 440 -5.78 -2.83 7.51
N THR A 441 -5.12 -2.35 6.46
CA THR A 441 -4.73 -0.95 6.27
C THR A 441 -5.95 -0.03 6.13
N ASN A 442 -6.89 -0.35 5.26
CA ASN A 442 -8.11 0.44 5.04
C ASN A 442 -9.24 0.09 6.01
N ASN A 443 -8.95 -0.74 7.04
CA ASN A 443 -9.81 -0.94 8.21
C ASN A 443 -9.20 -0.31 9.48
N HIS A 444 -8.05 0.39 9.37
CA HIS A 444 -7.37 1.10 10.46
C HIS A 444 -7.07 0.21 11.69
N LYS A 445 -6.76 -1.07 11.46
CA LYS A 445 -6.70 -2.12 12.49
C LYS A 445 -5.50 -3.03 12.34
N ILE A 446 -5.04 -3.58 13.46
CA ILE A 446 -4.13 -4.72 13.50
C ILE A 446 -4.94 -5.96 13.85
N LYS A 447 -5.00 -6.93 12.93
CA LYS A 447 -5.64 -8.24 13.12
C LYS A 447 -4.61 -9.31 13.49
N LEU A 448 -5.03 -10.30 14.26
CA LEU A 448 -4.22 -11.41 14.75
C LEU A 448 -4.92 -12.73 14.44
N LEU A 449 -4.22 -13.60 13.71
CA LEU A 449 -4.63 -14.93 13.32
C LEU A 449 -3.85 -15.97 14.15
N ASN A 450 -4.55 -16.93 14.76
CA ASN A 450 -3.94 -18.04 15.51
C ASN A 450 -3.80 -19.29 14.64
N LEU A 451 -2.57 -19.62 14.25
CA LEU A 451 -2.21 -20.64 13.27
C LEU A 451 -2.26 -22.09 13.79
N ASP A 452 -2.60 -22.30 15.07
CA ASP A 452 -2.50 -23.61 15.72
C ASP A 452 -3.50 -24.65 15.17
N SER A 453 -3.00 -25.69 14.50
CA SER A 453 -3.78 -26.90 14.25
C SER A 453 -3.72 -27.85 15.46
N ASN A 454 -4.87 -28.03 16.13
CA ASN A 454 -5.14 -29.09 17.11
C ASN A 454 -4.24 -29.20 18.37
N THR A 455 -3.62 -28.11 18.87
CA THR A 455 -3.17 -28.05 20.28
C THR A 455 -3.52 -26.72 20.93
N VAL A 456 -4.01 -26.79 22.18
CA VAL A 456 -4.33 -25.59 22.99
C VAL A 456 -3.07 -25.11 23.71
N SER A 457 -2.64 -23.88 23.42
CA SER A 457 -1.61 -23.16 24.18
C SER A 457 -2.11 -21.76 24.56
N LEU A 458 -1.80 -21.32 25.79
CA LEU A 458 -2.28 -20.05 26.35
C LEU A 458 -1.54 -18.83 25.78
N ALA A 459 -2.28 -17.95 25.10
CA ALA A 459 -1.93 -16.54 24.98
C ALA A 459 -2.59 -15.77 26.15
N PRO A 460 -1.84 -15.17 27.09
CA PRO A 460 -2.41 -14.54 28.27
C PRO A 460 -2.89 -13.11 27.97
N LEU A 461 -4.15 -12.96 27.57
CA LEU A 461 -4.85 -11.67 27.69
C LEU A 461 -4.97 -11.30 29.18
N GLY A 462 -4.05 -10.47 29.67
CA GLY A 462 -4.21 -9.72 30.92
C GLY A 462 -3.87 -10.42 32.25
N ALA A 463 -2.79 -11.22 32.33
CA ALA A 463 -2.29 -11.72 33.63
C ALA A 463 -0.75 -11.80 33.73
N THR A 464 -0.16 -11.06 34.67
CA THR A 464 1.27 -11.16 35.01
C THR A 464 1.55 -12.42 35.82
N LYS A 465 2.09 -13.46 35.15
CA LYS A 465 2.26 -14.85 35.63
C LYS A 465 0.94 -15.50 36.07
N VAL A 466 0.49 -16.49 35.30
CA VAL A 466 -0.43 -17.50 35.82
C VAL A 466 0.25 -18.19 37.02
N PRO A 467 -0.33 -18.15 38.23
CA PRO A 467 0.23 -18.86 39.37
C PRO A 467 0.19 -20.36 39.12
N THR A 468 1.26 -21.10 39.47
CA THR A 468 1.24 -22.56 39.44
C THR A 468 0.27 -23.08 40.51
N LEU A 469 -0.97 -23.32 40.11
CA LEU A 469 -2.03 -23.81 40.99
C LEU A 469 -1.57 -25.12 41.67
N PRO A 470 -1.83 -25.29 42.99
CA PRO A 470 -1.61 -26.57 43.67
C PRO A 470 -2.37 -27.70 42.95
N LYS A 471 -1.83 -28.93 42.99
CA LYS A 471 -2.51 -30.12 42.44
C LYS A 471 -3.88 -30.41 43.09
N SER A 472 -4.17 -29.77 44.21
CA SER A 472 -5.44 -29.82 44.95
C SER A 472 -6.39 -28.64 44.65
N ALA A 473 -6.05 -27.75 43.72
CA ALA A 473 -6.89 -26.61 43.35
C ALA A 473 -8.20 -27.07 42.68
N ALA A 474 -9.34 -26.57 43.16
CA ALA A 474 -10.64 -26.89 42.60
C ALA A 474 -10.82 -26.18 41.24
N ARG A 475 -10.67 -26.92 40.14
CA ARG A 475 -11.04 -26.47 38.80
C ARG A 475 -12.57 -26.53 38.65
N LYS A 476 -13.16 -25.46 38.11
CA LYS A 476 -14.58 -25.41 37.73
C LYS A 476 -14.72 -24.81 36.35
N ASP A 477 -14.81 -25.67 35.34
CA ASP A 477 -15.12 -25.27 33.98
C ASP A 477 -16.58 -24.80 33.88
N LEU A 478 -16.82 -23.77 33.07
CA LEU A 478 -18.16 -23.27 32.74
C LEU A 478 -18.53 -23.70 31.31
N PRO A 479 -19.83 -23.82 30.98
CA PRO A 479 -20.24 -24.06 29.59
C PRO A 479 -19.71 -22.96 28.66
N PRO A 480 -19.33 -23.30 27.42
CA PRO A 480 -19.01 -22.30 26.40
C PRO A 480 -20.18 -21.33 26.18
N VAL A 481 -19.86 -20.06 25.94
CA VAL A 481 -20.85 -19.00 25.68
C VAL A 481 -20.51 -18.36 24.34
N SER A 482 -21.39 -18.52 23.35
CA SER A 482 -21.31 -17.76 22.10
C SER A 482 -21.55 -16.28 22.38
N ALA A 483 -20.67 -15.42 21.86
CA ALA A 483 -20.76 -13.98 22.02
C ALA A 483 -20.57 -13.27 20.67
N SER A 484 -21.42 -12.26 20.41
CA SER A 484 -21.32 -11.39 19.23
C SER A 484 -20.51 -10.12 19.54
N GLU A 485 -20.05 -9.41 18.51
CA GLU A 485 -19.38 -8.10 18.72
C GLU A 485 -20.33 -7.11 19.43
N GLY A 486 -19.76 -6.32 20.35
CA GLY A 486 -20.51 -5.39 21.22
C GLY A 486 -21.26 -6.05 22.39
N GLN A 487 -21.40 -7.38 22.43
CA GLN A 487 -22.11 -8.07 23.51
C GLN A 487 -21.35 -8.03 24.83
N THR A 488 -21.96 -7.48 25.87
CA THR A 488 -21.40 -7.52 27.24
C THR A 488 -21.71 -8.88 27.89
N VAL A 489 -20.70 -9.74 28.03
CA VAL A 489 -20.81 -11.03 28.72
C VAL A 489 -20.47 -10.85 30.21
N VAL A 490 -21.47 -10.95 31.08
CA VAL A 490 -21.30 -10.81 32.53
C VAL A 490 -21.05 -12.17 33.19
N MET A 491 -19.80 -12.42 33.61
CA MET A 491 -19.43 -13.64 34.34
C MET A 491 -19.52 -13.44 35.86
N SER A 492 -20.60 -13.94 36.48
CA SER A 492 -20.84 -13.84 37.93
C SER A 492 -20.39 -15.11 38.68
N LEU A 493 -19.26 -15.04 39.39
CA LEU A 493 -18.75 -16.13 40.23
C LEU A 493 -19.21 -16.00 41.70
N THR A 494 -20.32 -16.66 42.05
CA THR A 494 -20.75 -16.77 43.44
C THR A 494 -20.01 -17.91 44.17
N ALA A 495 -19.17 -17.57 45.15
CA ALA A 495 -18.39 -18.52 45.93
C ALA A 495 -18.88 -18.63 47.39
N SER A 496 -19.48 -19.77 47.75
CA SER A 496 -19.94 -20.05 49.11
C SER A 496 -18.79 -20.50 50.01
N LEU A 497 -18.24 -19.58 50.81
CA LEU A 497 -17.14 -19.89 51.73
C LEU A 497 -17.63 -20.68 52.98
N PRO A 498 -16.88 -21.71 53.45
CA PRO A 498 -17.19 -22.41 54.69
C PRO A 498 -17.20 -21.50 55.92
N LYS A 499 -18.00 -21.86 56.94
CA LYS A 499 -18.10 -21.10 58.20
C LYS A 499 -16.74 -20.96 58.87
N GLY A 500 -16.26 -19.71 59.02
CA GLY A 500 -14.96 -19.38 59.62
C GLY A 500 -13.82 -19.13 58.63
N ALA A 501 -14.00 -19.41 57.34
CA ALA A 501 -13.03 -19.04 56.31
C ALA A 501 -12.94 -17.50 56.15
N LYS A 502 -11.74 -17.01 55.79
CA LYS A 502 -11.47 -15.59 55.50
C LYS A 502 -10.73 -15.49 54.18
N LEU A 503 -11.02 -14.44 53.41
CA LEU A 503 -10.20 -14.06 52.25
C LEU A 503 -8.90 -13.43 52.74
N THR A 504 -7.76 -13.91 52.28
CA THR A 504 -6.46 -13.26 52.47
C THR A 504 -6.18 -12.34 51.28
N GLN A 505 -5.69 -11.13 51.53
CA GLN A 505 -5.47 -10.12 50.48
C GLN A 505 -4.37 -10.53 49.47
N GLU A 506 -3.50 -11.45 49.87
CA GLU A 506 -2.43 -12.03 49.04
C GLU A 506 -2.86 -13.30 48.28
N ALA A 507 -4.13 -13.74 48.36
CA ALA A 507 -4.60 -14.95 47.69
C ALA A 507 -4.55 -14.80 46.16
N PRO A 508 -3.64 -15.50 45.45
CA PRO A 508 -3.41 -15.27 44.04
C PRO A 508 -4.59 -15.78 43.21
N SER A 509 -5.33 -14.85 42.60
CA SER A 509 -6.50 -15.13 41.78
C SER A 509 -6.20 -14.75 40.34
N CYS A 510 -6.39 -15.66 39.40
CA CYS A 510 -6.20 -15.44 37.97
C CYS A 510 -7.42 -15.90 37.17
N TRP A 511 -7.73 -15.18 36.10
CA TRP A 511 -8.65 -15.59 35.05
C TRP A 511 -7.93 -15.43 33.71
N ALA A 512 -8.42 -16.11 32.67
CA ALA A 512 -7.92 -16.01 31.31
C ALA A 512 -9.09 -16.23 30.35
N LEU A 513 -9.02 -15.62 29.16
CA LEU A 513 -9.93 -15.87 28.05
C LEU A 513 -9.16 -16.53 26.91
N SER A 514 -9.77 -17.47 26.21
CA SER A 514 -9.16 -18.18 25.07
C SER A 514 -10.16 -18.32 23.93
N ALA A 515 -9.74 -17.93 22.72
CA ALA A 515 -10.45 -18.25 21.49
C ALA A 515 -10.04 -19.64 20.96
N GLU A 516 -10.84 -20.20 20.05
CA GLU A 516 -10.55 -21.49 19.42
C GLU A 516 -9.51 -21.36 18.29
N ALA A 517 -8.93 -22.49 17.89
CA ALA A 517 -8.00 -22.58 16.75
C ALA A 517 -8.64 -22.04 15.46
N GLY A 518 -7.89 -21.28 14.65
CA GLY A 518 -8.41 -20.66 13.43
C GLY A 518 -9.27 -19.41 13.63
N THR A 519 -9.41 -18.90 14.87
CA THR A 519 -10.04 -17.59 15.11
C THR A 519 -9.12 -16.45 14.66
N CYS A 520 -9.70 -15.45 13.99
CA CYS A 520 -9.08 -14.13 13.84
C CYS A 520 -9.65 -13.15 14.88
N VAL A 521 -8.79 -12.39 15.54
CA VAL A 521 -9.19 -11.33 16.49
C VAL A 521 -8.60 -9.98 16.10
N ARG A 522 -9.32 -8.90 16.38
CA ARG A 522 -8.75 -7.54 16.38
C ARG A 522 -7.78 -7.41 17.55
N TRP A 523 -6.50 -7.23 17.26
CA TRP A 523 -5.45 -7.08 18.27
C TRP A 523 -5.35 -5.62 18.76
N ALA A 524 -5.41 -4.65 17.83
CA ALA A 524 -5.48 -3.22 18.15
C ALA A 524 -6.23 -2.43 17.07
N GLY A 525 -6.64 -1.20 17.39
CA GLY A 525 -7.31 -0.27 16.49
C GLY A 525 -8.77 -0.01 16.85
N SER A 526 -9.19 1.25 16.82
CA SER A 526 -10.60 1.67 16.88
C SER A 526 -11.34 1.25 15.61
N GLY A 527 -10.72 1.46 14.45
CA GLY A 527 -11.36 1.45 13.13
C GLY A 527 -11.65 2.86 12.60
N SER A 528 -11.22 3.89 13.32
CA SER A 528 -11.26 5.29 12.89
C SER A 528 -9.87 5.73 12.47
N GLU A 529 -9.79 6.49 11.38
CA GLU A 529 -8.55 7.09 10.87
C GLU A 529 -8.06 8.18 11.83
N GLU A 530 -7.18 7.82 12.77
CA GLU A 530 -6.78 8.70 13.88
C GLU A 530 -5.35 8.41 14.35
N ASN A 531 -4.53 9.45 14.51
CA ASN A 531 -3.29 9.35 15.29
C ASN A 531 -3.60 9.44 16.80
N ARG A 532 -3.98 8.33 17.42
CA ARG A 532 -4.21 8.25 18.88
C ARG A 532 -3.48 7.06 19.51
N ASN A 533 -2.62 7.33 20.49
CA ASN A 533 -2.00 6.33 21.35
C ASN A 533 -2.95 5.93 22.49
N ASN A 534 -2.83 4.70 23.00
CA ASN A 534 -3.68 4.27 24.10
C ASN A 534 -3.15 3.05 24.86
N ALA A 535 -3.38 3.03 26.18
CA ALA A 535 -3.15 1.83 26.99
C ALA A 535 -4.19 0.72 26.74
N TYR A 536 -5.34 1.05 26.14
CA TYR A 536 -6.37 0.09 25.74
C TYR A 536 -6.33 -0.14 24.21
N PRO A 537 -5.96 -1.34 23.72
CA PRO A 537 -5.69 -1.58 22.28
C PRO A 537 -6.80 -1.15 21.33
N HIS A 538 -8.07 -1.37 21.69
CA HIS A 538 -9.23 -1.03 20.85
C HIS A 538 -9.64 0.45 20.89
N LYS A 539 -8.91 1.29 21.65
CA LYS A 539 -9.08 2.76 21.70
C LYS A 539 -7.91 3.52 21.08
N ALA A 540 -6.83 2.84 20.70
CA ALA A 540 -5.80 3.42 19.85
C ALA A 540 -6.35 3.54 18.42
N GLY A 541 -6.12 4.67 17.78
CA GLY A 541 -6.42 4.85 16.35
C GLY A 541 -5.23 4.43 15.49
N PHE A 542 -5.45 4.21 14.19
CA PHE A 542 -4.41 4.03 13.16
C PHE A 542 -4.83 4.76 11.88
N ALA A 543 -3.87 5.12 11.03
CA ALA A 543 -4.12 5.88 9.80
C ALA A 543 -3.26 5.27 8.66
N GLN A 544 -3.90 4.39 7.89
CA GLN A 544 -3.31 3.39 6.99
C GLN A 544 -2.02 2.76 7.54
N PRO A 545 -2.11 1.82 8.51
CA PRO A 545 -0.97 1.04 8.97
C PRO A 545 -0.47 0.14 7.83
N SER A 546 0.80 0.31 7.45
CA SER A 546 1.39 -0.15 6.19
C SER A 546 2.42 -1.28 6.37
N GLY A 547 3.12 -1.31 7.51
CA GLY A 547 4.18 -2.28 7.79
C GLY A 547 4.22 -2.72 9.25
N LEU A 548 4.64 -3.96 9.50
CA LEU A 548 4.77 -4.55 10.82
C LEU A 548 6.15 -5.19 11.04
N ALA A 549 6.77 -4.90 12.19
CA ALA A 549 8.00 -5.54 12.63
C ALA A 549 7.85 -6.14 14.04
N LEU A 550 8.36 -7.35 14.24
CA LEU A 550 8.18 -8.11 15.48
C LEU A 550 9.44 -8.09 16.37
N ALA A 551 9.35 -7.47 17.55
CA ALA A 551 10.32 -7.62 18.65
C ALA A 551 9.73 -8.49 19.78
N ALA A 552 9.57 -9.78 19.51
CA ALA A 552 9.04 -10.77 20.46
C ALA A 552 9.95 -11.06 21.68
N GLU A 553 11.16 -10.50 21.72
CA GLU A 553 12.13 -10.72 22.79
C GLU A 553 11.99 -9.69 23.92
N GLU A 554 12.16 -10.13 25.17
CA GLU A 554 12.28 -9.25 26.33
C GLU A 554 13.53 -8.34 26.21
N PRO A 555 13.52 -7.11 26.76
CA PRO A 555 12.50 -6.50 27.61
C PRO A 555 11.34 -5.82 26.86
N TRP A 556 11.24 -6.06 25.54
CA TRP A 556 10.33 -5.32 24.67
C TRP A 556 8.96 -5.97 24.55
N SER A 557 8.95 -7.22 24.08
CA SER A 557 7.73 -8.00 23.81
C SER A 557 6.67 -7.17 23.05
N CYS A 558 7.02 -6.67 21.86
CA CYS A 558 6.20 -5.72 21.11
C CYS A 558 6.22 -5.93 19.58
N LEU A 559 5.27 -5.28 18.92
CA LEU A 559 5.23 -5.02 17.48
C LEU A 559 5.55 -3.54 17.25
N TYR A 560 6.24 -3.22 16.15
CA TYR A 560 6.24 -1.88 15.59
C TYR A 560 5.28 -1.83 14.41
N VAL A 561 4.55 -0.74 14.32
CA VAL A 561 3.65 -0.42 13.22
C VAL A 561 4.22 0.81 12.52
N ALA A 562 4.52 0.70 11.23
CA ALA A 562 4.61 1.87 10.37
C ALA A 562 3.17 2.30 10.07
N ASP A 563 2.82 3.51 10.51
CA ASP A 563 1.48 4.07 10.44
C ASP A 563 1.55 5.27 9.52
N SER A 564 1.15 5.07 8.26
CA SER A 564 1.63 5.89 7.15
C SER A 564 1.10 7.32 7.25
N GLU A 565 -0.21 7.50 7.41
CA GLU A 565 -0.84 8.82 7.28
C GLU A 565 -0.64 9.69 8.52
N SER A 566 -0.53 9.07 9.70
CA SER A 566 -0.06 9.78 10.90
C SER A 566 1.42 10.14 10.82
N SER A 567 2.15 9.67 9.79
CA SER A 567 3.59 9.83 9.62
C SER A 567 4.37 9.45 10.87
N SER A 568 4.06 8.27 11.41
CA SER A 568 4.65 7.77 12.66
C SER A 568 5.05 6.30 12.59
N VAL A 569 5.97 5.92 13.49
CA VAL A 569 6.26 4.53 13.85
C VAL A 569 5.90 4.36 15.32
N ARG A 570 4.99 3.42 15.59
CA ARG A 570 4.39 3.22 16.91
C ARG A 570 4.61 1.79 17.40
N SER A 571 4.79 1.65 18.70
CA SER A 571 4.98 0.37 19.38
C SER A 571 3.66 -0.13 19.97
N LEU A 572 3.40 -1.43 19.83
CA LEU A 572 2.19 -2.13 20.27
C LEU A 572 2.62 -3.34 21.10
N ALA A 573 2.43 -3.29 22.41
CA ALA A 573 2.92 -4.32 23.33
C ALA A 573 2.15 -5.65 23.16
N LEU A 574 2.87 -6.77 23.02
CA LEU A 574 2.32 -8.13 22.93
C LEU A 574 1.65 -8.60 24.23
N LYS A 575 2.04 -8.00 25.37
CA LYS A 575 1.58 -8.34 26.71
C LYS A 575 0.16 -7.85 27.03
N ASP A 576 -0.17 -6.64 26.61
CA ASP A 576 -1.37 -5.92 27.04
C ASP A 576 -2.02 -5.05 25.93
N GLY A 577 -1.44 -5.03 24.73
CA GLY A 577 -1.98 -4.28 23.58
C GLY A 577 -1.82 -2.77 23.68
N ALA A 578 -1.05 -2.25 24.64
CA ALA A 578 -0.81 -0.82 24.77
C ALA A 578 -0.03 -0.27 23.56
N VAL A 579 -0.59 0.76 22.91
CA VAL A 579 0.01 1.49 21.78
C VAL A 579 0.68 2.78 22.27
N LYS A 580 1.93 3.00 21.85
CA LYS A 580 2.74 4.19 22.19
C LYS A 580 3.58 4.63 21.00
N ASN A 581 3.71 5.94 20.80
CA ASN A 581 4.62 6.50 19.80
C ASN A 581 6.10 6.09 20.04
N VAL A 582 6.88 5.98 18.97
CA VAL A 582 8.34 5.77 18.99
C VAL A 582 9.06 6.86 18.19
N VAL A 583 8.61 7.16 16.97
CA VAL A 583 9.15 8.23 16.10
C VAL A 583 8.04 8.83 15.25
N GLY A 584 8.09 10.14 15.00
CA GLY A 584 7.12 10.83 14.14
C GLY A 584 5.79 11.10 14.83
N GLY A 585 4.76 11.38 14.03
CA GLY A 585 3.45 11.82 14.50
C GLY A 585 3.42 13.24 15.07
N GLU A 586 2.27 13.90 14.92
CA GLU A 586 1.95 15.04 15.77
C GLU A 586 1.72 14.59 17.23
N ARG A 587 1.71 15.54 18.18
CA ARG A 587 1.37 15.23 19.58
C ARG A 587 -0.07 14.70 19.65
N ASP A 588 -0.30 13.67 20.48
CA ASP A 588 -1.64 13.13 20.71
C ASP A 588 -2.67 14.25 20.92
N PRO A 589 -3.81 14.25 20.20
CA PRO A 589 -4.92 15.12 20.52
C PRO A 589 -5.46 14.74 21.91
N LEU A 590 -5.47 15.72 22.82
CA LEU A 590 -5.75 15.60 24.25
C LEU A 590 -7.17 15.10 24.58
#